data_AF-I0X7Q3-F1
#
_entry.id   AF-I0X7Q3-F1
#
_cell.length_a   1.000
_cell.length_b   1.000
_cell.length_c   1.000
_cell.angle_alpha   90.00
_cell.angle_beta   90.00
_cell.angle_gamma   90.00
#
_symmetry.space_group_name_H-M   'P 1'
#
loop_
_entity.id
_entity.type
_entity.pdbx_description
1 polymer ?
#
loop_
_entity_poly.entity_id
_entity_poly.type
_entity_poly.pdbx_seq_one_letter_code
_entity_poly.pdbx_strand_id
1 'polypeptide(L)'
;MKKLLLVLTTLFLVAGSVFADQETDEIFENMSAEERYEEQKTKTIKIVPENQHTVDKNAKVELEFNPMYDEVRVTYTTSFASYDQGEAMNTVLAVLQDFQKEHGYTKYKYLQSPKESSYIDKNAKPKRKYTVYFCYVQMVEKSNMKTVKGGAKDNTASEE
;
A
#
# COMPACT_ATOMS: atom_id res chain seq x y z
N MET A 1 -21.67 7.54 59.48
CA MET A 1 -22.24 7.23 58.16
C MET A 1 -21.87 8.31 57.15
N LYS A 2 -21.53 7.89 55.92
CA LYS A 2 -21.42 8.68 54.67
C LYS A 2 -20.31 9.74 54.55
N LYS A 3 -19.04 9.42 54.80
CA LYS A 3 -17.89 10.20 54.26
C LYS A 3 -16.70 9.33 53.81
N LEU A 4 -16.94 8.06 53.49
CA LEU A 4 -15.91 7.07 53.16
C LEU A 4 -15.89 6.69 51.67
N LEU A 5 -16.33 7.60 50.78
CA LEU A 5 -16.52 7.31 49.35
C LEU A 5 -15.90 8.36 48.41
N LEU A 6 -15.01 9.22 48.92
CA LEU A 6 -14.42 10.31 48.12
C LEU A 6 -12.90 10.26 47.98
N VAL A 7 -12.24 9.22 48.53
CA VAL A 7 -10.76 9.10 48.52
C VAL A 7 -10.27 7.99 47.58
N LEU A 8 -11.17 7.15 47.03
CA LEU A 8 -10.77 6.06 46.12
C LEU A 8 -10.78 6.43 44.63
N THR A 9 -11.23 7.63 44.26
CA THR A 9 -11.38 8.06 42.85
C THR A 9 -10.22 8.90 42.31
N THR A 10 -9.25 9.27 43.15
CA THR A 10 -8.07 10.07 42.72
C THR A 10 -6.82 9.23 42.45
N LEU A 11 -6.91 7.88 42.52
CA LEU A 11 -5.76 6.98 42.28
C LEU A 11 -5.82 6.19 40.96
N PHE A 12 -6.76 6.49 40.06
CA PHE A 12 -7.00 5.66 38.86
C PHE A 12 -6.96 6.38 37.49
N LEU A 13 -6.49 7.62 37.42
CA LEU A 13 -6.45 8.38 36.15
C LEU A 13 -5.09 9.02 35.81
N VAL A 14 -3.99 8.48 36.34
CA VAL A 14 -2.62 8.86 35.92
C VAL A 14 -1.88 7.72 35.20
N ALA A 15 -2.56 6.60 34.92
CA ALA A 15 -2.03 5.51 34.09
C ALA A 15 -2.67 5.51 32.70
N GLY A 16 -2.62 6.66 32.02
CA GLY A 16 -2.86 6.76 30.58
C GLY A 16 -1.52 6.73 29.87
N SER A 17 -0.84 5.58 29.89
CA SER A 17 0.27 5.32 28.99
C SER A 17 -0.24 5.15 27.56
N VAL A 18 0.68 5.37 26.62
CA VAL A 18 0.63 4.99 25.20
C VAL A 18 0.16 6.07 24.23
N PHE A 19 1.00 7.08 24.05
CA PHE A 19 1.42 7.47 22.70
C PHE A 19 2.95 7.39 22.67
N ALA A 20 3.46 6.19 22.41
CA ALA A 20 4.85 6.00 21.99
C ALA A 20 4.84 6.04 20.46
N ASP A 21 5.08 7.21 19.89
CA ASP A 21 5.08 7.41 18.43
C ASP A 21 6.41 8.03 17.94
N GLN A 22 7.48 7.88 18.72
CA GLN A 22 8.82 8.36 18.37
C GLN A 22 9.85 7.38 18.94
N GLU A 23 10.27 6.41 18.12
CA GLU A 23 11.52 5.60 18.23
C GLU A 23 11.53 4.34 17.33
N THR A 24 10.53 4.12 16.46
CA THR A 24 10.51 2.90 15.62
C THR A 24 11.56 2.88 14.52
N ASP A 25 12.04 4.05 14.05
CA ASP A 25 13.00 4.11 12.94
C ASP A 25 14.42 3.70 13.39
N GLU A 26 14.85 4.07 14.59
CA GLU A 26 16.18 3.72 15.11
C GLU A 26 16.28 2.24 15.57
N ILE A 27 15.18 1.66 16.04
CA ILE A 27 15.14 0.24 16.43
C ILE A 27 15.15 -0.66 15.18
N PHE A 28 14.47 -0.24 14.11
CA PHE A 28 14.45 -0.96 12.84
C PHE A 28 15.85 -1.03 12.20
N GLU A 29 16.64 0.04 12.27
CA GLU A 29 18.03 0.08 11.79
C GLU A 29 19.03 -0.73 12.63
N ASN A 30 18.63 -1.24 13.80
CA ASN A 30 19.48 -2.05 14.68
C ASN A 30 19.06 -3.54 14.80
N MET A 31 17.96 -3.96 14.16
CA MET A 31 17.52 -5.36 14.10
C MET A 31 18.36 -6.22 13.13
N SER A 32 18.47 -7.52 13.43
CA SER A 32 19.06 -8.50 12.51
C SER A 32 18.25 -8.62 11.21
N ALA A 33 18.88 -9.08 10.12
CA ALA A 33 18.22 -9.22 8.83
C ALA A 33 17.00 -10.17 8.89
N GLU A 34 17.03 -11.19 9.77
CA GLU A 34 15.91 -12.09 9.99
C GLU A 34 14.74 -11.43 10.74
N GLU A 35 15.02 -10.60 11.76
CA GLU A 35 13.99 -9.89 12.52
C GLU A 35 13.30 -8.80 11.69
N ARG A 36 14.08 -8.09 10.85
CA ARG A 36 13.52 -7.16 9.85
C ARG A 36 12.60 -7.87 8.86
N TYR A 37 12.96 -9.07 8.44
CA TYR A 37 12.18 -9.85 7.47
C TYR A 37 10.83 -10.31 8.07
N GLU A 38 10.81 -10.71 9.34
CA GLU A 38 9.58 -11.09 10.04
C GLU A 38 8.68 -9.87 10.37
N GLU A 39 9.25 -8.72 10.72
CA GLU A 39 8.47 -7.48 10.88
C GLU A 39 7.92 -6.95 9.54
N GLN A 40 8.67 -7.04 8.44
CA GLN A 40 8.21 -6.58 7.12
C GLN A 40 7.04 -7.41 6.58
N LYS A 41 6.94 -8.69 6.95
CA LYS A 41 5.77 -9.50 6.59
C LYS A 41 4.47 -8.95 7.19
N THR A 42 4.53 -8.42 8.40
CA THR A 42 3.33 -7.97 9.13
C THR A 42 2.95 -6.52 8.84
N LYS A 43 3.89 -5.70 8.34
CA LYS A 43 3.64 -4.30 7.99
C LYS A 43 3.08 -4.17 6.57
N THR A 44 2.06 -3.33 6.42
CA THR A 44 1.54 -2.95 5.10
C THR A 44 2.50 -1.95 4.45
N ILE A 45 3.04 -2.30 3.29
CA ILE A 45 3.99 -1.51 2.53
C ILE A 45 3.23 -0.57 1.60
N LYS A 46 3.47 0.74 1.70
CA LYS A 46 2.94 1.72 0.75
C LYS A 46 3.88 1.87 -0.42
N ILE A 47 3.35 1.70 -1.63
CA ILE A 47 4.10 1.75 -2.89
C ILE A 47 3.43 2.78 -3.79
N VAL A 48 4.22 3.74 -4.28
CA VAL A 48 3.79 4.63 -5.36
C VAL A 48 4.32 4.02 -6.65
N PRO A 49 3.46 3.62 -7.60
CA PRO A 49 3.90 2.95 -8.81
C PRO A 49 4.69 3.92 -9.68
N GLU A 50 5.78 3.44 -10.28
CA GLU A 50 6.63 4.25 -11.17
C GLU A 50 5.83 4.77 -12.38
N ASN A 51 5.02 3.88 -12.96
CA ASN A 51 4.05 4.24 -13.98
C ASN A 51 2.64 4.21 -13.39
N GLN A 52 2.05 5.39 -13.24
CA GLN A 52 0.71 5.50 -12.67
C GLN A 52 -0.40 5.19 -13.69
N HIS A 53 -0.10 5.09 -14.99
CA HIS A 53 -1.07 4.84 -16.07
C HIS A 53 -2.27 5.81 -16.11
N THR A 54 -2.12 7.01 -15.56
CA THR A 54 -3.18 8.03 -15.55
C THR A 54 -3.06 8.95 -16.77
N VAL A 55 -4.20 9.38 -17.31
CA VAL A 55 -4.26 10.46 -18.30
C VAL A 55 -4.50 11.80 -17.58
N ASP A 56 -5.29 11.78 -16.50
CA ASP A 56 -5.46 12.91 -15.61
C ASP A 56 -4.18 13.20 -14.82
N LYS A 57 -3.68 14.43 -14.98
CA LYS A 57 -2.47 14.94 -14.30
C LYS A 57 -2.67 15.17 -12.81
N ASN A 58 -3.92 15.28 -12.37
CA ASN A 58 -4.26 15.49 -10.95
C ASN A 58 -4.60 14.18 -10.24
N ALA A 59 -4.66 13.07 -10.98
CA ALA A 59 -4.87 11.76 -10.40
C ALA A 59 -3.59 11.27 -9.71
N LYS A 60 -3.78 10.48 -8.66
CA LYS A 60 -2.73 9.82 -7.91
C LYS A 60 -3.11 8.37 -7.69
N VAL A 61 -2.16 7.48 -7.92
CA VAL A 61 -2.32 6.05 -7.63
C VAL A 61 -1.38 5.65 -6.51
N GLU A 62 -1.92 4.94 -5.53
CA GLU A 62 -1.17 4.38 -4.40
C GLU A 62 -1.53 2.90 -4.24
N LEU A 63 -0.54 2.07 -3.93
CA LEU A 63 -0.74 0.68 -3.55
C LEU A 63 -0.38 0.49 -2.08
N GLU A 64 -1.16 -0.34 -1.41
CA GLU A 64 -0.86 -0.89 -0.09
C GLU A 64 -0.72 -2.41 -0.26
N PHE A 65 0.49 -2.93 -0.04
CA PHE A 65 0.78 -4.37 -0.15
C PHE A 65 1.03 -4.97 1.22
N ASN A 66 0.35 -6.09 1.51
CA ASN A 66 0.58 -6.91 2.69
C ASN A 66 1.28 -8.22 2.26
N PRO A 67 2.59 -8.38 2.52
CA PRO A 67 3.34 -9.55 2.11
C PRO A 67 2.93 -10.84 2.83
N MET A 68 2.38 -10.77 4.05
CA MET A 68 1.98 -11.96 4.82
C MET A 68 0.80 -12.68 4.17
N TYR A 69 -0.12 -11.94 3.56
CA TYR A 69 -1.33 -12.49 2.94
C TYR A 69 -1.35 -12.35 1.41
N ASP A 70 -0.28 -11.80 0.83
CA ASP A 70 -0.19 -11.45 -0.59
C ASP A 70 -1.35 -10.54 -1.04
N GLU A 71 -1.78 -9.62 -0.18
CA GLU A 71 -2.93 -8.76 -0.44
C GLU A 71 -2.51 -7.38 -0.92
N VAL A 72 -3.18 -6.88 -1.94
CA VAL A 72 -2.91 -5.58 -2.54
C VAL A 72 -4.19 -4.77 -2.55
N ARG A 73 -4.12 -3.57 -1.99
CA ARG A 73 -5.13 -2.52 -2.17
C ARG A 73 -4.56 -1.46 -3.09
N VAL A 74 -5.26 -1.18 -4.17
CA VAL A 74 -4.91 -0.08 -5.09
C VAL A 74 -5.94 1.01 -4.95
N THR A 75 -5.46 2.24 -4.79
CA THR A 75 -6.27 3.43 -4.56
C THR A 75 -5.97 4.44 -5.67
N TYR A 76 -6.97 4.74 -6.49
CA TYR A 76 -6.95 5.83 -7.46
C TYR A 76 -7.69 7.02 -6.85
N THR A 77 -7.02 8.17 -6.73
CA THR A 77 -7.60 9.40 -6.20
C THR A 77 -7.50 10.50 -7.22
N THR A 78 -8.61 11.15 -7.55
CA THR A 78 -8.61 12.37 -8.37
C THR A 78 -9.61 13.40 -7.85
N SER A 79 -9.55 14.61 -8.37
CA SER A 79 -10.56 15.64 -8.11
C SER A 79 -11.94 15.18 -8.59
N PHE A 80 -12.99 15.50 -7.83
CA PHE A 80 -14.36 15.10 -8.15
C PHE A 80 -14.81 15.56 -9.55
N ALA A 81 -14.32 16.70 -10.03
CA ALA A 81 -14.70 17.25 -11.33
C ALA A 81 -14.05 16.50 -12.52
N SER A 82 -12.91 15.84 -12.28
CA SER A 82 -12.16 15.08 -13.29
C SER A 82 -12.39 13.58 -13.19
N TYR A 83 -13.25 13.13 -12.27
CA TYR A 83 -13.44 11.70 -12.07
C TYR A 83 -14.17 11.06 -13.25
N ASP A 84 -13.46 10.15 -13.92
CA ASP A 84 -14.02 9.21 -14.88
C ASP A 84 -13.82 7.78 -14.35
N GLN A 85 -14.91 7.04 -14.23
CA GLN A 85 -14.88 5.68 -13.69
C GLN A 85 -14.12 4.72 -14.63
N GLY A 86 -14.23 4.89 -15.95
CA GLY A 86 -13.56 4.04 -16.93
C GLY A 86 -12.04 4.21 -16.87
N GLU A 87 -11.56 5.46 -16.80
CA GLU A 87 -10.15 5.77 -16.59
C GLU A 87 -9.65 5.17 -15.28
N ALA A 88 -10.35 5.40 -14.16
CA ALA A 88 -9.95 4.88 -12.86
C ALA A 88 -9.82 3.34 -12.87
N MET A 89 -10.80 2.65 -13.47
CA MET A 89 -10.78 1.19 -13.62
C MET A 89 -9.59 0.71 -14.44
N ASN A 90 -9.37 1.31 -15.61
CA ASN A 90 -8.28 0.92 -16.51
C ASN A 90 -6.91 1.17 -15.87
N THR A 91 -6.76 2.30 -15.19
CA THR A 91 -5.55 2.68 -14.47
C THR A 91 -5.22 1.66 -13.38
N VAL A 92 -6.20 1.33 -12.53
CA VAL A 92 -6.02 0.35 -11.46
C VAL A 92 -5.68 -1.03 -12.01
N LEU A 93 -6.31 -1.46 -13.10
CA LEU A 93 -5.99 -2.73 -13.74
C LEU A 93 -4.58 -2.76 -14.32
N ALA A 94 -4.14 -1.69 -14.98
CA ALA A 94 -2.79 -1.61 -15.53
C ALA A 94 -1.72 -1.65 -14.42
N VAL A 95 -1.95 -0.89 -13.34
CA VAL A 95 -1.06 -0.88 -12.16
C VAL A 95 -1.03 -2.25 -11.47
N LEU A 96 -2.16 -2.94 -11.35
CA LEU A 96 -2.20 -4.31 -10.83
C LEU A 96 -1.41 -5.28 -11.71
N GLN A 97 -1.52 -5.16 -13.04
CA GLN A 97 -0.79 -6.02 -13.97
C GLN A 97 0.72 -5.80 -13.88
N ASP A 98 1.17 -4.56 -13.71
CA ASP A 98 2.59 -4.27 -13.54
C ASP A 98 3.11 -4.80 -12.21
N PHE A 99 2.35 -4.63 -11.14
CA PHE A 99 2.65 -5.26 -9.85
C PHE A 99 2.74 -6.79 -9.97
N GLN A 100 1.81 -7.43 -10.68
CA GLN A 100 1.85 -8.87 -10.92
C GLN A 100 3.14 -9.31 -11.63
N LYS A 101 3.55 -8.58 -12.68
CA LYS A 101 4.78 -8.88 -13.43
C LYS A 101 6.02 -8.69 -12.57
N GLU A 102 6.10 -7.60 -11.82
CA GLU A 102 7.24 -7.25 -10.98
C GLU A 102 7.47 -8.29 -9.87
N HIS A 103 6.38 -8.73 -9.24
CA HIS A 103 6.44 -9.68 -8.12
C HIS A 103 6.24 -11.15 -8.54
N GLY A 104 6.08 -11.42 -9.84
CA GLY A 104 5.97 -12.76 -10.41
C GLY A 104 4.62 -13.46 -10.15
N TYR A 105 3.55 -12.72 -9.86
CA TYR A 105 2.20 -13.29 -9.72
C TYR A 105 1.52 -13.46 -11.08
N THR A 106 0.72 -14.51 -11.22
CA THR A 106 0.00 -14.80 -12.49
C THR A 106 -1.48 -14.47 -12.42
N LYS A 107 -2.06 -14.54 -11.22
CA LYS A 107 -3.49 -14.33 -10.99
C LYS A 107 -3.70 -13.45 -9.76
N TYR A 108 -4.90 -12.92 -9.65
CA TYR A 108 -5.41 -12.33 -8.42
C TYR A 108 -6.90 -12.65 -8.30
N LYS A 109 -7.43 -12.55 -7.09
CA LYS A 109 -8.87 -12.61 -6.82
C LYS A 109 -9.30 -11.36 -6.07
N TYR A 110 -10.49 -10.87 -6.37
CA TYR A 110 -11.08 -9.78 -5.60
C TYR A 110 -11.47 -10.28 -4.21
N LEU A 111 -10.94 -9.63 -3.17
CA LEU A 111 -11.40 -9.84 -1.79
C LEU A 111 -12.65 -9.03 -1.49
N GLN A 112 -12.80 -7.90 -2.17
CA GLN A 112 -13.99 -7.06 -2.13
C GLN A 112 -14.30 -6.54 -3.54
N SER A 113 -15.58 -6.34 -3.83
CA SER A 113 -15.98 -5.59 -5.02
C SER A 113 -15.33 -4.20 -4.99
N PRO A 114 -14.83 -3.70 -6.13
CA PRO A 114 -14.32 -2.34 -6.19
C PRO A 114 -15.37 -1.33 -5.74
N LYS A 115 -14.94 -0.30 -5.04
CA LYS A 115 -15.81 0.72 -4.47
C LYS A 115 -15.30 2.10 -4.85
N GLU A 116 -16.24 3.01 -4.94
CA GLU A 116 -15.97 4.42 -5.08
C GLU A 116 -16.52 5.19 -3.88
N SER A 117 -15.82 6.24 -3.48
CA SER A 117 -16.24 7.14 -2.42
C SER A 117 -15.76 8.55 -2.74
N SER A 118 -16.57 9.55 -2.39
CA SER A 118 -16.20 10.95 -2.56
C SER A 118 -16.12 11.63 -1.20
N TYR A 119 -15.10 12.47 -1.01
CA TYR A 119 -14.89 13.21 0.23
C TYR A 119 -14.50 14.67 -0.04
N ILE A 120 -14.73 15.52 0.95
CA ILE A 120 -14.24 16.90 0.94
C ILE A 120 -12.96 16.93 1.75
N ASP A 121 -11.88 17.40 1.13
CA ASP A 121 -10.66 17.71 1.85
C ASP A 121 -10.91 18.93 2.75
N LYS A 122 -10.94 18.68 4.05
CA LYS A 122 -11.19 19.70 5.08
C LYS A 122 -9.97 20.59 5.31
N ASN A 123 -8.78 20.13 4.93
CA ASN A 123 -7.52 20.85 5.14
C ASN A 123 -7.22 21.81 3.98
N ALA A 124 -7.74 21.53 2.78
CA ALA A 124 -7.61 22.41 1.63
C ALA A 124 -8.42 23.72 1.78
N LYS A 125 -7.78 24.86 1.45
CA LYS A 125 -8.41 26.18 1.29
C LYS A 125 -8.16 26.69 -0.13
N PRO A 126 -9.18 26.79 -1.01
CA PRO A 126 -10.59 26.47 -0.80
C PRO A 126 -10.83 24.96 -0.65
N LYS A 127 -11.97 24.59 -0.06
CA LYS A 127 -12.38 23.18 0.11
C LYS A 127 -12.46 22.50 -1.26
N ARG A 128 -11.76 21.39 -1.42
CA ARG A 128 -11.76 20.58 -2.66
C ARG A 128 -12.49 19.27 -2.42
N LYS A 129 -13.24 18.84 -3.44
CA LYS A 129 -13.87 17.51 -3.46
C LYS A 129 -12.99 16.56 -4.24
N TYR A 130 -12.76 15.39 -3.69
CA TYR A 130 -12.02 14.29 -4.33
C TYR A 130 -12.90 13.06 -4.41
N THR A 131 -12.64 12.24 -5.42
CA THR A 131 -13.23 10.92 -5.59
C THR A 131 -12.12 9.90 -5.58
N VAL A 132 -12.38 8.82 -4.86
CA VAL A 132 -11.48 7.70 -4.70
C VAL A 132 -12.16 6.47 -5.27
N TYR A 133 -11.47 5.79 -6.16
CA TYR A 133 -11.80 4.45 -6.59
C TYR A 133 -10.76 3.50 -5.98
N PHE A 134 -11.22 2.46 -5.28
CA PHE A 134 -10.31 1.49 -4.69
C PHE A 134 -10.70 0.05 -5.03
N CYS A 135 -9.66 -0.76 -5.18
CA CYS A 135 -9.74 -2.17 -5.49
C CYS A 135 -8.93 -2.94 -4.44
N TYR A 136 -9.46 -4.05 -3.95
CA TYR A 136 -8.78 -4.89 -2.96
C TYR A 136 -8.75 -6.34 -3.43
N VAL A 137 -7.53 -6.83 -3.66
CA VAL A 137 -7.27 -8.13 -4.25
C VAL A 137 -6.29 -8.92 -3.42
N GLN A 138 -6.37 -10.23 -3.53
CA GLN A 138 -5.33 -11.15 -3.08
C GLN A 138 -4.64 -11.70 -4.31
N MET A 139 -3.32 -11.59 -4.36
CA MET A 139 -2.50 -12.18 -5.41
C MET A 139 -2.48 -13.70 -5.23
N VAL A 140 -2.55 -14.41 -6.35
CA VAL A 140 -2.64 -15.87 -6.37
C VAL A 140 -1.61 -16.41 -7.35
N GLU A 141 -0.98 -17.52 -6.98
CA GLU A 141 -0.09 -18.29 -7.85
C GLU A 141 1.16 -17.50 -8.29
N LYS A 142 2.22 -17.63 -7.49
CA LYS A 142 3.54 -17.08 -7.78
C LYS A 142 4.24 -17.97 -8.80
N SER A 143 4.49 -17.44 -9.98
CA SER A 143 5.30 -18.12 -10.98
C SER A 143 6.74 -18.23 -10.47
N ASN A 144 7.29 -19.44 -10.52
CA ASN A 144 8.73 -19.65 -10.34
C ASN A 144 9.45 -19.10 -11.57
N MET A 145 9.53 -17.77 -11.68
CA MET A 145 10.28 -17.11 -12.74
C MET A 145 11.76 -17.33 -12.44
N LYS A 146 12.31 -18.46 -12.91
CA LYS A 146 13.76 -18.68 -12.95
C LYS A 146 14.36 -17.49 -13.68
N THR A 147 15.21 -16.76 -12.98
CA THR A 147 16.08 -15.72 -13.53
C THR A 147 16.72 -16.27 -14.79
N VAL A 148 16.28 -15.78 -15.95
CA VAL A 148 17.00 -15.96 -17.21
C VAL A 148 18.26 -15.13 -17.04
N LYS A 149 19.32 -15.74 -16.49
CA LYS A 149 20.67 -15.17 -16.55
C LYS A 149 20.92 -14.82 -18.01
N GLY A 150 21.14 -13.54 -18.26
CA GLY A 150 21.47 -13.02 -19.58
C GLY A 150 22.56 -13.88 -20.19
N GLY A 151 22.22 -14.51 -21.32
CA GLY A 151 23.21 -15.09 -22.20
C GLY A 151 24.07 -13.95 -22.71
N ALA A 152 25.27 -13.85 -22.16
CA ALA A 152 26.36 -13.13 -22.78
C ALA A 152 26.47 -13.62 -24.23
N LYS A 153 26.22 -12.73 -25.19
CA LYS A 153 26.68 -12.96 -26.56
C LYS A 153 28.19 -12.74 -26.53
N ASP A 154 28.91 -13.82 -26.31
CA ASP A 154 30.30 -13.96 -26.73
C ASP A 154 30.35 -13.74 -28.25
N ASN A 155 30.71 -12.53 -28.66
CA ASN A 155 31.21 -12.30 -30.01
C ASN A 155 32.70 -12.58 -29.98
N THR A 156 33.09 -13.80 -30.34
CA THR A 156 34.49 -14.13 -30.64
C THR A 156 34.53 -15.06 -31.84
N ALA A 157 35.11 -14.53 -32.93
CA ALA A 157 35.71 -15.21 -34.09
C ALA A 157 34.75 -16.08 -34.96
N SER A 158 34.92 -16.26 -36.26
CA SER A 158 36.10 -16.23 -37.13
C SER A 158 35.66 -16.19 -38.60
N GLU A 159 36.51 -15.58 -39.45
CA GLU A 159 36.90 -15.98 -40.82
C GLU A 159 35.91 -16.77 -41.70
N GLU A 160 35.52 -16.18 -42.84
CA GLU A 160 36.08 -16.46 -44.18
C GLU A 160 35.76 -15.31 -45.15
#